data_AF-A0A6A5UHS0-F1
#
_entry.id   AF-A0A6A5UHS0-F1
#
_cell.length_a   1.000
_cell.length_b   1.000
_cell.length_c   1.000
_cell.angle_alpha   90.00
_cell.angle_beta   90.00
_cell.angle_gamma   90.00
#
_symmetry.space_group_name_H-M   'P 1'
#
loop_
_entity.id
_entity.type
_entity.pdbx_description
1 polymer ?
#
loop_
_entity_poly.entity_id
_entity_poly.type
_entity_poly.pdbx_seq_one_letter_code
_entity_poly.pdbx_strand_id
1 'polypeptide(L)'
;MTFTHAIPEHQSAIVQDADGHLQLLRDAIVPELRPHTVLVKVATVALNPYDYKLPHYFPSPGTTGGSDFAGTIVGIGAQAAKDRPDLSLGDLISGCVYGWHPETPENGSFAQYVRADAQLVFRVGSYTLEDAATFNVAFATLCLALWHSDGLELAHSPGHPLRNASSEPIYVFVYGGSTATGTMALQLLKFFNMYLLTRFGRLRSGYSTIASCSPRSFDLVRSYGADHVFDYSDPETPSAIRKLTAGALSFVLNCISDHHSIAVCHGAIGRLGGRLITLEVPPEPRSGEKRRKAVKQFFIDGPSDNRFYAR
;
A
#
# COMPACT_ATOMS: atom_id res chain seq x y z
N MET A 1 -10.80 37.63 -4.27
CA MET A 1 -9.44 38.03 -4.69
C MET A 1 -8.70 36.75 -5.03
N THR A 2 -8.57 36.43 -6.32
CA THR A 2 -7.83 35.24 -6.79
C THR A 2 -6.35 35.54 -6.73
N PHE A 3 -5.68 35.13 -5.65
CA PHE A 3 -4.22 35.08 -5.61
C PHE A 3 -3.76 33.95 -6.53
N THR A 4 -3.60 34.24 -7.82
CA THR A 4 -2.82 33.37 -8.70
C THR A 4 -1.36 33.60 -8.37
N HIS A 5 -0.83 32.88 -7.37
CA HIS A 5 0.62 32.76 -7.23
C HIS A 5 1.14 32.15 -8.53
N ALA A 6 2.01 32.88 -9.24
CA ALA A 6 2.71 32.32 -10.38
C ALA A 6 3.46 31.06 -9.94
N ILE A 7 3.26 29.96 -10.67
CA ILE A 7 3.99 28.72 -10.45
C ILE A 7 5.44 28.99 -10.87
N PRO A 8 6.44 28.76 -9.99
CA PRO A 8 7.83 29.00 -10.33
C PRO A 8 8.33 27.95 -11.35
N GLU A 9 9.36 28.30 -12.12
CA GLU A 9 10.02 27.35 -13.02
C GLU A 9 10.92 26.36 -12.28
N HIS A 10 11.45 26.78 -11.12
CA HIS A 10 12.36 26.01 -10.28
C HIS A 10 11.85 25.87 -8.85
N GLN A 11 12.32 24.82 -8.16
CA GLN A 11 11.95 24.46 -6.81
C GLN A 11 13.09 23.76 -6.08
N SER A 12 12.95 23.65 -4.76
CA SER A 12 13.74 22.74 -3.96
C SER A 12 13.16 21.32 -4.00
N ALA A 13 14.02 20.31 -4.17
CA ALA A 13 13.65 18.90 -4.20
C ALA A 13 14.79 18.02 -3.64
N ILE A 14 14.43 16.85 -3.09
CA ILE A 14 15.39 15.79 -2.78
C ILE A 14 15.57 14.93 -4.03
N VAL A 15 16.80 14.88 -4.52
CA VAL A 15 17.18 14.13 -5.73
C VAL A 15 18.30 13.15 -5.42
N GLN A 16 18.49 12.16 -6.28
CA GLN A 16 19.66 11.29 -6.22
C GLN A 16 20.81 11.91 -7.03
N ASP A 17 22.01 11.99 -6.45
CA ASP A 17 23.21 12.46 -7.15
C ASP A 17 23.84 11.38 -8.03
N ALA A 18 24.94 11.73 -8.72
CA ALA A 18 25.66 10.84 -9.62
C ALA A 18 26.32 9.64 -8.89
N ASP A 19 26.60 9.78 -7.60
CA ASP A 19 27.19 8.74 -6.75
C ASP A 19 26.11 7.88 -6.05
N GLY A 20 24.84 8.17 -6.28
CA GLY A 20 23.71 7.44 -5.71
C GLY A 20 23.26 7.93 -4.33
N HIS A 21 23.80 9.05 -3.82
CA HIS A 21 23.37 9.62 -2.55
C HIS A 21 22.18 10.57 -2.72
N LEU A 22 21.41 10.73 -1.64
CA LEU A 22 20.30 11.68 -1.62
C LEU A 22 20.81 13.07 -1.26
N GLN A 23 20.42 14.08 -2.04
CA GLN A 23 20.82 15.48 -1.83
C GLN A 23 19.65 16.45 -2.03
N LEU A 24 19.73 17.61 -1.38
CA LEU A 24 18.82 18.73 -1.63
C LEU A 24 19.31 19.53 -2.84
N LEU A 25 18.56 19.49 -3.94
CA LEU A 25 18.74 20.37 -5.09
C LEU A 25 17.80 21.58 -4.94
N ARG A 26 18.33 22.80 -5.03
CA ARG A 26 17.53 24.04 -4.80
C ARG A 26 16.93 24.65 -6.06
N ASP A 27 17.39 24.20 -7.21
CA ASP A 27 17.06 24.66 -8.56
C ASP A 27 16.51 23.52 -9.44
N ALA A 28 15.88 22.52 -8.82
CA ALA A 28 15.18 21.46 -9.54
C ALA A 28 14.02 22.04 -10.35
N ILE A 29 13.70 21.44 -11.50
CA ILE A 29 12.61 21.90 -12.36
C ILE A 29 11.25 21.58 -11.71
N VAL A 30 10.28 22.49 -11.83
CA VAL A 30 8.89 22.19 -11.49
C VAL A 30 8.27 21.32 -12.60
N PRO A 31 7.65 20.16 -12.29
CA PRO A 31 7.07 19.30 -13.31
C PRO A 31 5.98 20.04 -14.11
N GLU A 32 6.08 19.99 -15.43
CA GLU A 32 5.08 20.57 -16.33
C GLU A 32 3.71 19.91 -16.13
N LEU A 33 2.64 20.71 -16.04
CA LEU A 33 1.27 20.20 -15.95
C LEU A 33 0.87 19.42 -17.22
N ARG A 34 0.42 18.18 -17.06
CA ARG A 34 -0.03 17.30 -18.16
C ARG A 34 -1.57 17.16 -18.19
N PRO A 35 -2.18 16.78 -19.33
CA PRO A 35 -3.64 16.80 -19.50
C PRO A 35 -4.47 16.08 -18.44
N HIS A 36 -4.06 14.88 -17.99
CA HIS A 36 -4.78 14.06 -16.99
C HIS A 36 -4.32 14.29 -15.55
N THR A 37 -3.47 15.29 -15.32
CA THR A 37 -2.81 15.48 -14.03
C THR A 37 -3.26 16.75 -13.33
N VAL A 38 -3.00 16.80 -12.03
CA VAL A 38 -3.02 18.02 -11.22
C VAL A 38 -1.59 18.38 -10.83
N LEU A 39 -1.31 19.68 -10.73
CA LEU A 39 -0.09 20.19 -10.11
C LEU A 39 -0.42 20.65 -8.70
N VAL A 40 0.35 20.18 -7.73
CA VAL A 40 0.05 20.35 -6.31
C VAL A 40 1.25 21.02 -5.65
N LYS A 41 0.99 22.10 -4.92
CA LYS A 41 1.97 22.67 -3.99
C LYS A 41 1.97 21.81 -2.72
N VAL A 42 3.04 21.05 -2.53
CA VAL A 42 3.20 20.11 -1.43
C VAL A 42 3.35 20.87 -0.12
N ALA A 43 2.61 20.42 0.90
CA ALA A 43 2.71 20.92 2.26
C ALA A 43 3.26 19.86 3.21
N THR A 44 2.89 18.60 2.98
CA THR A 44 3.28 17.47 3.81
C THR A 44 3.58 16.25 2.95
N VAL A 45 4.52 15.41 3.41
CA VAL A 45 4.87 14.13 2.79
C VAL A 45 4.88 13.06 3.87
N ALA A 46 4.66 11.81 3.49
CA ALA A 46 4.89 10.66 4.35
C ALA A 46 6.11 9.87 3.86
N LEU A 47 6.82 9.25 4.80
CA LEU A 47 7.98 8.42 4.51
C LEU A 47 7.57 6.94 4.46
N ASN A 48 8.06 6.26 3.43
CA ASN A 48 7.85 4.84 3.19
C ASN A 48 9.20 4.11 3.14
N PRO A 49 9.26 2.80 3.46
CA PRO A 49 10.47 2.00 3.22
C PRO A 49 10.96 2.06 1.77
N TYR A 50 10.01 2.16 0.83
CA TYR A 50 10.27 2.42 -0.60
C TYR A 50 11.25 3.57 -0.84
N ASP A 51 11.14 4.66 -0.08
CA ASP A 51 11.85 5.91 -0.36
C ASP A 51 13.37 5.80 -0.19
N TYR A 52 13.85 4.89 0.67
CA TYR A 52 15.29 4.61 0.80
C TYR A 52 15.71 3.37 0.02
N LYS A 53 14.83 2.38 -0.12
CA LYS A 53 15.15 1.11 -0.79
C LYS A 53 15.38 1.31 -2.28
N LEU A 54 14.49 2.03 -2.95
CA LEU A 54 14.56 2.18 -4.40
C LEU A 54 15.88 2.85 -4.84
N PRO A 55 16.27 4.04 -4.34
CA PRO A 55 17.53 4.65 -4.73
C PRO A 55 18.76 3.83 -4.31
N HIS A 56 18.67 3.03 -3.24
CA HIS A 56 19.77 2.18 -2.79
C HIS A 56 19.99 0.94 -3.68
N TYR A 57 18.91 0.24 -4.04
CA TYR A 57 19.00 -1.01 -4.83
C TYR A 57 18.92 -0.79 -6.34
N PHE A 58 18.30 0.31 -6.78
CA PHE A 58 18.12 0.67 -8.18
C PHE A 58 18.43 2.16 -8.40
N PRO A 59 19.71 2.57 -8.31
CA PRO A 59 20.08 3.97 -8.45
C PRO A 59 19.63 4.56 -9.79
N SER A 60 19.00 5.73 -9.72
CA SER A 60 18.61 6.57 -10.84
C SER A 60 19.02 8.02 -10.60
N PRO A 61 20.30 8.37 -10.86
CA PRO A 61 20.81 9.73 -10.69
C PRO A 61 19.96 10.78 -11.42
N GLY A 62 19.76 11.92 -10.77
CA GLY A 62 18.99 13.05 -11.28
C GLY A 62 17.48 12.94 -11.06
N THR A 63 16.97 11.83 -10.52
CA THR A 63 15.54 11.67 -10.23
C THR A 63 15.15 12.25 -8.88
N THR A 64 13.97 12.88 -8.82
CA THR A 64 13.34 13.40 -7.60
C THR A 64 12.64 12.27 -6.83
N GLY A 65 12.83 12.26 -5.51
CA GLY A 65 12.31 11.23 -4.62
C GLY A 65 10.91 11.45 -4.07
N GLY A 66 10.44 10.45 -3.33
CA GLY A 66 9.20 10.51 -2.55
C GLY A 66 7.96 10.10 -3.32
N SER A 67 7.04 9.44 -2.63
CA SER A 67 5.76 9.01 -3.19
C SER A 67 4.55 9.74 -2.58
N ASP A 68 4.33 9.62 -1.28
CA ASP A 68 3.16 10.20 -0.61
C ASP A 68 3.26 11.71 -0.46
N PHE A 69 2.13 12.40 -0.64
CA PHE A 69 2.02 13.83 -0.42
C PHE A 69 0.60 14.25 0.01
N ALA A 70 0.52 15.42 0.64
CA ALA A 70 -0.69 16.22 0.77
C ALA A 70 -0.36 17.70 0.53
N GLY A 71 -1.29 18.43 -0.09
CA GLY A 71 -1.05 19.81 -0.47
C GLY A 71 -2.22 20.46 -1.20
N THR A 72 -1.95 21.61 -1.80
CA THR A 72 -2.97 22.44 -2.47
C THR A 72 -2.88 22.31 -3.98
N ILE A 73 -3.99 22.08 -4.66
CA ILE A 73 -4.05 22.10 -6.13
C ILE A 73 -3.76 23.53 -6.63
N VAL A 74 -2.72 23.69 -7.44
CA VAL A 74 -2.32 24.95 -8.08
C VAL A 74 -2.45 24.92 -9.61
N GLY A 75 -2.64 23.75 -10.20
CA GLY A 75 -2.92 23.58 -11.63
C GLY A 75 -3.75 22.32 -11.89
N ILE A 76 -4.64 22.37 -12.88
CA ILE A 76 -5.47 21.24 -13.30
C ILE A 76 -5.36 21.10 -14.82
N GLY A 77 -4.96 19.92 -15.29
CA GLY A 77 -4.89 19.62 -16.70
C GLY A 77 -6.27 19.61 -17.35
N ALA A 78 -6.33 19.93 -18.65
CA ALA A 78 -7.60 20.09 -19.35
C ALA A 78 -8.48 18.82 -19.37
N GLN A 79 -7.87 17.63 -19.32
CA GLN A 79 -8.60 16.37 -19.26
C GLN A 79 -8.94 15.98 -17.82
N ALA A 80 -8.03 16.23 -16.86
CA ALA A 80 -8.31 16.11 -15.43
C ALA A 80 -9.54 16.93 -15.01
N ALA A 81 -9.69 18.15 -15.52
CA ALA A 81 -10.86 18.99 -15.24
C ALA A 81 -12.18 18.37 -15.72
N LYS A 82 -12.15 17.51 -16.76
CA LYS A 82 -13.32 16.78 -17.26
C LYS A 82 -13.54 15.47 -16.50
N ASP A 83 -12.47 14.74 -16.22
CA ASP A 83 -12.51 13.42 -15.56
C ASP A 83 -12.85 13.54 -14.07
N ARG A 84 -12.46 14.66 -13.46
CA ARG A 84 -12.62 14.97 -12.03
C ARG A 84 -13.19 16.39 -11.83
N PRO A 85 -14.45 16.65 -12.26
CA PRO A 85 -15.08 17.96 -12.11
C PRO A 85 -15.35 18.35 -10.65
N ASP A 86 -15.15 17.41 -9.73
CA ASP A 86 -15.21 17.62 -8.27
C ASP A 86 -13.95 18.30 -7.69
N LEU A 87 -12.86 18.38 -8.46
CA LEU A 87 -11.61 19.03 -8.07
C LEU A 87 -11.55 20.48 -8.58
N SER A 88 -11.04 21.38 -7.75
CA SER A 88 -10.89 22.81 -8.05
C SER A 88 -9.53 23.34 -7.60
N LEU A 89 -9.07 24.42 -8.24
CA LEU A 89 -7.89 25.15 -7.77
C LEU A 89 -8.10 25.60 -6.32
N GLY A 90 -7.09 25.41 -5.48
CA GLY A 90 -7.16 25.70 -4.04
C GLY A 90 -7.68 24.54 -3.19
N ASP A 91 -8.17 23.44 -3.78
CA ASP A 91 -8.53 22.26 -3.00
C ASP A 91 -7.31 21.65 -2.30
N LEU A 92 -7.53 21.19 -1.07
CA LEU A 92 -6.57 20.37 -0.34
C LEU A 92 -6.77 18.91 -0.71
N ILE A 93 -5.74 18.29 -1.25
CA ILE A 93 -5.76 16.88 -1.67
C ILE A 93 -4.54 16.13 -1.13
N SER A 94 -4.66 14.81 -1.06
CA SER A 94 -3.56 13.87 -0.86
C SER A 94 -3.48 12.89 -2.01
N GLY A 95 -2.32 12.29 -2.21
CA GLY A 95 -2.11 11.27 -3.22
C GLY A 95 -0.73 10.64 -3.10
N CYS A 96 -0.44 9.74 -4.04
CA CYS A 96 0.89 9.17 -4.21
C CYS A 96 1.35 9.30 -5.67
N VAL A 97 2.65 9.44 -5.87
CA VAL A 97 3.31 9.40 -7.19
C VAL A 97 4.40 8.35 -7.22
N TYR A 98 4.85 7.97 -8.41
CA TYR A 98 6.03 7.11 -8.55
C TYR A 98 7.29 7.97 -8.62
N GLY A 99 7.85 8.30 -7.45
CA GLY A 99 9.14 8.99 -7.33
C GLY A 99 10.32 8.09 -7.73
N TRP A 100 11.51 8.67 -7.93
CA TRP A 100 12.71 7.99 -8.44
C TRP A 100 12.57 7.42 -9.86
N HIS A 101 11.63 7.94 -10.66
CA HIS A 101 11.31 7.37 -11.96
C HIS A 101 12.16 7.98 -13.10
N PRO A 102 12.95 7.18 -13.85
CA PRO A 102 13.85 7.71 -14.89
C PRO A 102 13.13 8.42 -16.05
N GLU A 103 11.88 8.06 -16.34
CA GLU A 103 11.10 8.66 -17.44
C GLU A 103 10.46 10.00 -17.07
N THR A 104 10.39 10.31 -15.77
CA THR A 104 9.91 11.58 -15.24
C THR A 104 10.82 12.04 -14.11
N PRO A 105 12.12 12.30 -14.39
CA PRO A 105 13.12 12.51 -13.36
C PRO A 105 12.81 13.74 -12.50
N GLU A 106 12.08 14.71 -13.02
CA GLU A 106 11.71 15.92 -12.30
C GLU A 106 10.59 15.72 -11.26
N ASN A 107 9.89 14.58 -11.27
CA ASN A 107 8.64 14.40 -10.54
C ASN A 107 8.76 13.39 -9.38
N GLY A 108 8.58 13.88 -8.15
CA GLY A 108 8.49 13.09 -6.92
C GLY A 108 7.95 13.97 -5.79
N SER A 109 7.42 13.36 -4.72
CA SER A 109 6.76 14.13 -3.65
C SER A 109 7.71 14.87 -2.72
N PHE A 110 8.99 14.50 -2.66
CA PHE A 110 10.01 15.21 -1.88
C PHE A 110 10.47 16.50 -2.57
N ALA A 111 9.50 17.30 -3.02
CA ALA A 111 9.67 18.55 -3.73
C ALA A 111 8.56 19.53 -3.31
N GLN A 112 8.73 20.82 -3.61
CA GLN A 112 7.72 21.83 -3.26
C GLN A 112 6.45 21.73 -4.14
N TYR A 113 6.58 21.16 -5.33
CA TYR A 113 5.54 20.96 -6.32
C TYR A 113 5.66 19.56 -6.92
N VAL A 114 4.53 18.87 -6.98
CA VAL A 114 4.43 17.52 -7.53
C VAL A 114 3.27 17.43 -8.53
N ARG A 115 3.48 16.70 -9.62
CA ARG A 115 2.43 16.38 -10.60
C ARG A 115 1.90 14.98 -10.32
N ALA A 116 0.59 14.88 -10.10
CA ALA A 116 -0.09 13.62 -9.81
C ALA A 116 -1.23 13.36 -10.78
N ASP A 117 -1.50 12.08 -11.07
CA ASP A 117 -2.69 11.68 -11.83
C ASP A 117 -3.95 12.08 -11.06
N ALA A 118 -4.89 12.78 -11.72
CA ALA A 118 -6.10 13.26 -11.07
C ALA A 118 -7.01 12.12 -10.58
N GLN A 119 -6.88 10.91 -11.11
CA GLN A 119 -7.64 9.74 -10.64
C GLN A 119 -7.06 9.11 -9.37
N LEU A 120 -5.82 9.43 -9.01
CA LEU A 120 -5.10 8.87 -7.87
C LEU A 120 -4.96 9.86 -6.69
N VAL A 121 -5.78 10.91 -6.67
CA VAL A 121 -5.83 11.89 -5.57
C VAL A 121 -7.18 11.90 -4.86
N PHE A 122 -7.12 12.12 -3.56
CA PHE A 122 -8.26 12.21 -2.65
C PHE A 122 -8.36 13.61 -2.06
N ARG A 123 -9.58 14.16 -1.94
CA ARG A 123 -9.79 15.40 -1.18
C ARG A 123 -9.59 15.13 0.30
N VAL A 124 -8.85 16.00 0.99
CA VAL A 124 -8.48 15.83 2.40
C VAL A 124 -9.71 15.90 3.32
N GLY A 125 -10.73 16.70 2.97
CA GLY A 125 -11.95 16.80 3.77
C GLY A 125 -11.68 17.39 5.16
N SER A 126 -12.09 16.69 6.22
CA SER A 126 -11.94 17.12 7.62
C SER A 126 -10.64 16.66 8.29
N TYR A 127 -9.77 15.93 7.58
CA TYR A 127 -8.51 15.43 8.10
C TYR A 127 -7.41 16.50 8.06
N THR A 128 -6.35 16.32 8.84
CA THR A 128 -5.14 17.13 8.71
C THR A 128 -4.37 16.74 7.44
N LEU A 129 -3.46 17.61 6.97
CA LEU A 129 -2.61 17.27 5.81
C LEU A 129 -1.61 16.15 6.17
N GLU A 130 -1.16 16.14 7.43
CA GLU A 130 -0.32 15.11 8.01
C GLU A 130 -0.99 13.75 7.98
N ASP A 131 -2.22 13.64 8.49
CA ASP A 131 -2.96 12.37 8.46
C ASP A 131 -3.20 11.91 7.01
N ALA A 132 -3.63 12.83 6.14
CA ALA A 132 -3.96 12.52 4.75
C ALA A 132 -2.75 12.07 3.91
N ALA A 133 -1.54 12.59 4.21
CA ALA A 133 -0.32 12.16 3.54
C ALA A 133 0.03 10.69 3.84
N THR A 134 -0.37 10.13 5.00
CA THR A 134 0.00 8.76 5.42
C THR A 134 -0.84 7.64 4.78
N PHE A 135 -1.84 7.99 3.98
CA PHE A 135 -2.84 7.05 3.49
C PHE A 135 -2.48 6.39 2.15
N ASN A 136 -1.90 7.12 1.21
CA ASN A 136 -2.11 6.86 -0.22
C ASN A 136 -1.31 5.65 -0.74
N VAL A 137 0.01 5.59 -0.51
CA VAL A 137 0.84 4.45 -0.94
C VAL A 137 0.30 3.15 -0.35
N ALA A 138 0.13 3.10 0.97
CA ALA A 138 -0.30 1.87 1.62
C ALA A 138 -1.74 1.46 1.21
N PHE A 139 -2.62 2.42 0.91
CA PHE A 139 -3.96 2.13 0.38
C PHE A 139 -3.89 1.54 -1.03
N ALA A 140 -3.11 2.16 -1.93
CA ALA A 140 -2.89 1.65 -3.29
C ALA A 140 -2.26 0.25 -3.27
N THR A 141 -1.27 0.03 -2.41
CA THR A 141 -0.66 -1.29 -2.18
C THR A 141 -1.71 -2.32 -1.75
N LEU A 142 -2.61 -1.98 -0.83
CA LEU A 142 -3.67 -2.88 -0.39
C LEU A 142 -4.74 -3.13 -1.44
N CYS A 143 -5.05 -2.14 -2.27
CA CYS A 143 -5.94 -2.32 -3.41
C CYS A 143 -5.43 -3.44 -4.34
N LEU A 144 -4.13 -3.42 -4.64
CA LEU A 144 -3.48 -4.46 -5.42
C LEU A 144 -3.43 -5.79 -4.65
N ALA A 145 -2.97 -5.77 -3.40
CA ALA A 145 -2.76 -6.99 -2.62
C ALA A 145 -4.05 -7.74 -2.28
N LEU A 146 -5.13 -7.03 -2.00
CA LEU A 146 -6.38 -7.64 -1.55
C LEU A 146 -7.28 -8.06 -2.73
N TRP A 147 -7.37 -7.26 -3.81
CA TRP A 147 -8.39 -7.46 -4.85
C TRP A 147 -7.89 -7.67 -6.28
N HIS A 148 -6.63 -7.39 -6.60
CA HIS A 148 -6.13 -7.68 -7.94
C HIS A 148 -6.20 -9.19 -8.24
N SER A 149 -6.31 -9.59 -9.52
CA SER A 149 -6.38 -11.00 -9.94
C SER A 149 -5.14 -11.80 -9.52
N ASP A 150 -3.99 -11.12 -9.49
CA ASP A 150 -2.70 -11.66 -9.01
C ASP A 150 -2.55 -11.50 -7.49
N GLY A 151 -3.43 -10.74 -6.83
CA GLY A 151 -3.46 -10.54 -5.38
C GLY A 151 -4.14 -11.71 -4.64
N LEU A 152 -4.72 -11.42 -3.48
CA LEU A 152 -5.53 -12.37 -2.72
C LEU A 152 -6.85 -12.71 -3.43
N GLU A 153 -7.27 -11.89 -4.40
CA GLU A 153 -8.55 -12.04 -5.10
C GLU A 153 -9.71 -12.21 -4.10
N LEU A 154 -9.69 -11.37 -3.04
CA LEU A 154 -10.72 -11.41 -2.03
C LEU A 154 -12.07 -11.16 -2.70
N ALA A 155 -12.97 -12.11 -2.53
CA ALA A 155 -14.17 -12.16 -3.36
C ALA A 155 -15.11 -10.96 -3.13
N HIS A 156 -14.92 -10.18 -2.06
CA HIS A 156 -15.79 -9.03 -1.72
C HIS A 156 -15.01 -7.75 -1.51
N SER A 157 -15.55 -6.70 -2.15
CA SER A 157 -15.21 -5.30 -2.00
C SER A 157 -16.50 -4.49 -1.83
N PRO A 158 -16.46 -3.19 -1.48
CA PRO A 158 -17.66 -2.36 -1.36
C PRO A 158 -18.49 -2.32 -2.65
N GLY A 159 -17.83 -2.46 -3.80
CA GLY A 159 -18.47 -2.51 -5.12
C GLY A 159 -19.07 -3.88 -5.47
N HIS A 160 -18.63 -4.96 -4.82
CA HIS A 160 -19.03 -6.34 -5.13
C HIS A 160 -19.33 -7.16 -3.84
N PRO A 161 -20.44 -6.88 -3.14
CA PRO A 161 -20.82 -7.63 -1.94
C PRO A 161 -21.27 -9.07 -2.27
N LEU A 162 -21.07 -10.02 -1.34
CA LEU A 162 -21.60 -11.38 -1.48
C LEU A 162 -23.10 -11.40 -1.63
N ARG A 163 -23.57 -12.16 -2.61
CA ARG A 163 -24.99 -12.52 -2.74
C ARG A 163 -25.33 -13.83 -2.02
N ASN A 164 -24.42 -14.80 -2.04
CA ASN A 164 -24.57 -16.13 -1.43
C ASN A 164 -23.42 -16.38 -0.47
N ALA A 165 -23.67 -16.35 0.84
CA ALA A 165 -22.62 -16.32 1.84
C ALA A 165 -22.89 -17.37 2.93
N SER A 166 -21.81 -18.02 3.35
CA SER A 166 -21.75 -19.00 4.44
C SER A 166 -21.79 -18.31 5.82
N SER A 167 -22.17 -19.05 6.86
CA SER A 167 -22.00 -18.64 8.25
C SER A 167 -20.54 -18.64 8.70
N GLU A 168 -19.67 -19.36 8.00
CA GLU A 168 -18.26 -19.48 8.36
C GLU A 168 -17.46 -18.22 7.97
N PRO A 169 -16.54 -17.76 8.84
CA PRO A 169 -15.68 -16.63 8.55
C PRO A 169 -14.60 -16.98 7.52
N ILE A 170 -14.22 -16.00 6.70
CA ILE A 170 -13.08 -16.11 5.80
C ILE A 170 -11.84 -15.60 6.54
N TYR A 171 -10.94 -16.49 6.93
CA TYR A 171 -9.72 -16.07 7.62
C TYR A 171 -8.73 -15.39 6.66
N VAL A 172 -8.24 -14.21 7.05
CA VAL A 172 -7.16 -13.48 6.38
C VAL A 172 -6.04 -13.24 7.39
N PHE A 173 -4.86 -13.78 7.12
CA PHE A 173 -3.68 -13.58 7.97
C PHE A 173 -2.82 -12.44 7.46
N VAL A 174 -2.62 -11.42 8.29
CA VAL A 174 -1.75 -10.27 8.06
C VAL A 174 -0.47 -10.47 8.89
N TYR A 175 0.60 -10.93 8.25
CA TYR A 175 1.92 -10.99 8.86
C TYR A 175 2.55 -9.59 8.86
N GLY A 176 3.03 -9.13 10.02
CA GLY A 176 3.48 -7.75 10.20
C GLY A 176 2.31 -6.78 10.41
N GLY A 177 1.31 -7.19 11.21
CA GLY A 177 0.07 -6.43 11.42
C GLY A 177 0.25 -5.05 12.06
N SER A 178 1.41 -4.77 12.68
CA SER A 178 1.73 -3.47 13.27
C SER A 178 2.53 -2.54 12.33
N THR A 179 2.76 -2.94 11.08
CA THR A 179 3.30 -2.04 10.04
C THR A 179 2.20 -1.07 9.58
N ALA A 180 2.57 0.07 8.95
CA ALA A 180 1.57 1.01 8.42
C ALA A 180 0.56 0.33 7.48
N THR A 181 1.08 -0.46 6.53
CA THR A 181 0.25 -1.28 5.63
C THR A 181 -0.55 -2.33 6.38
N GLY A 182 0.04 -3.01 7.37
CA GLY A 182 -0.63 -4.02 8.18
C GLY A 182 -1.82 -3.46 8.98
N THR A 183 -1.64 -2.32 9.65
CA THR A 183 -2.71 -1.67 10.43
C THR A 183 -3.84 -1.18 9.53
N MET A 184 -3.52 -0.71 8.31
CA MET A 184 -4.57 -0.34 7.35
C MET A 184 -5.27 -1.57 6.75
N ALA A 185 -4.55 -2.67 6.51
CA ALA A 185 -5.15 -3.92 6.03
C ALA A 185 -6.23 -4.42 6.99
N LEU A 186 -5.92 -4.44 8.30
CA LEU A 186 -6.86 -4.85 9.35
C LEU A 186 -8.12 -3.97 9.36
N GLN A 187 -7.93 -2.65 9.26
CA GLN A 187 -9.05 -1.70 9.21
C GLN A 187 -9.91 -1.89 7.97
N LEU A 188 -9.31 -2.04 6.80
CA LEU A 188 -10.05 -2.27 5.55
C LEU A 188 -10.88 -3.55 5.64
N LEU A 189 -10.27 -4.67 6.06
CA LEU A 189 -10.96 -5.95 6.24
C LEU A 189 -12.15 -5.81 7.23
N LYS A 190 -11.97 -5.09 8.33
CA LYS A 190 -13.03 -4.82 9.30
C LYS A 190 -14.13 -3.91 8.73
N PHE A 191 -13.74 -2.87 8.00
CA PHE A 191 -14.66 -1.93 7.37
C PHE A 191 -15.58 -2.64 6.37
N PHE A 192 -15.08 -3.60 5.58
CA PHE A 192 -15.94 -4.36 4.68
C PHE A 192 -16.98 -5.19 5.42
N ASN A 193 -16.62 -5.81 6.53
CA ASN A 193 -17.59 -6.51 7.38
C ASN A 193 -18.70 -5.57 7.85
N MET A 194 -18.34 -4.37 8.31
CA MET A 194 -19.32 -3.35 8.73
C MET A 194 -20.18 -2.85 7.57
N TYR A 195 -19.59 -2.59 6.40
CA TYR A 195 -20.33 -2.15 5.22
C TYR A 195 -21.39 -3.19 4.81
N LEU A 196 -21.03 -4.48 4.82
CA LEU A 196 -21.96 -5.57 4.55
C LEU A 196 -23.09 -5.63 5.60
N LEU A 197 -22.75 -5.49 6.89
CA LEU A 197 -23.72 -5.44 7.98
C LEU A 197 -24.73 -4.30 7.82
N THR A 198 -24.24 -3.08 7.59
CA THR A 198 -25.10 -1.88 7.49
C THR A 198 -25.98 -1.90 6.24
N ARG A 199 -25.47 -2.41 5.10
CA ARG A 199 -26.22 -2.43 3.83
C ARG A 199 -27.21 -3.59 3.71
N PHE A 200 -26.88 -4.76 4.28
CA PHE A 200 -27.68 -5.98 4.08
C PHE A 200 -28.31 -6.52 5.37
N GLY A 201 -28.11 -5.86 6.51
CA GLY A 201 -28.73 -6.18 7.80
C GLY A 201 -28.24 -7.49 8.44
N ARG A 202 -27.26 -8.17 7.83
CA ARG A 202 -26.67 -9.43 8.32
C ARG A 202 -25.21 -9.54 7.85
N LEU A 203 -24.32 -9.96 8.75
CA LEU A 203 -22.96 -10.38 8.35
C LEU A 203 -23.09 -11.76 7.73
N ARG A 204 -22.85 -11.87 6.43
CA ARG A 204 -22.75 -13.17 5.77
C ARG A 204 -21.32 -13.26 5.19
N SER A 205 -20.53 -14.24 5.64
CA SER A 205 -19.11 -14.46 5.28
C SER A 205 -18.20 -13.23 5.36
N GLY A 206 -18.06 -12.65 6.55
CA GLY A 206 -17.06 -11.61 6.82
C GLY A 206 -15.64 -12.14 6.92
N TYR A 207 -14.66 -11.25 6.82
CA TYR A 207 -13.26 -11.57 7.09
C TYR A 207 -13.03 -11.70 8.60
N SER A 208 -12.45 -12.82 9.04
CA SER A 208 -11.86 -12.93 10.38
C SER A 208 -10.36 -12.68 10.25
N THR A 209 -9.88 -11.67 10.95
CA THR A 209 -8.51 -11.16 10.77
C THR A 209 -7.58 -11.78 11.80
N ILE A 210 -6.46 -12.31 11.31
CA ILE A 210 -5.37 -12.80 12.13
C ILE A 210 -4.20 -11.85 11.90
N ALA A 211 -3.59 -11.34 12.96
CA ALA A 211 -2.39 -10.52 12.88
C ALA A 211 -1.21 -11.22 13.57
N SER A 212 0.00 -11.01 13.04
CA SER A 212 1.22 -11.25 13.83
C SER A 212 2.07 -9.99 13.95
N CYS A 213 2.59 -9.75 15.14
CA CYS A 213 3.45 -8.61 15.47
C CYS A 213 4.21 -8.90 16.78
N SER A 214 5.06 -7.98 17.25
CA SER A 214 5.67 -8.12 18.57
C SER A 214 4.61 -7.91 19.68
N PRO A 215 4.72 -8.57 20.85
CA PRO A 215 3.74 -8.47 21.95
C PRO A 215 3.38 -7.04 22.36
N ARG A 216 4.36 -6.12 22.35
CA ARG A 216 4.16 -4.70 22.66
C ARG A 216 3.15 -3.99 21.74
N SER A 217 2.89 -4.53 20.55
CA SER A 217 1.97 -3.95 19.56
C SER A 217 0.63 -4.69 19.51
N PHE A 218 0.36 -5.64 20.41
CA PHE A 218 -0.87 -6.42 20.40
C PHE A 218 -2.12 -5.55 20.57
N ASP A 219 -2.08 -4.59 21.47
CA ASP A 219 -3.24 -3.72 21.71
C ASP A 219 -3.49 -2.79 20.52
N LEU A 220 -2.42 -2.32 19.87
CA LEU A 220 -2.49 -1.53 18.65
C LEU A 220 -3.23 -2.31 17.54
N VAL A 221 -2.78 -3.52 17.22
CA VAL A 221 -3.38 -4.28 16.11
C VAL A 221 -4.81 -4.72 16.42
N ARG A 222 -5.16 -4.98 17.68
CA ARG A 222 -6.54 -5.20 18.11
C ARG A 222 -7.40 -3.96 17.90
N SER A 223 -6.91 -2.78 18.29
CA SER A 223 -7.63 -1.52 18.06
C SER A 223 -7.87 -1.23 16.57
N TYR A 224 -7.01 -1.76 15.69
CA TYR A 224 -7.14 -1.66 14.23
C TYR A 224 -7.95 -2.80 13.59
N GLY A 225 -8.48 -3.72 14.38
CA GLY A 225 -9.47 -4.69 13.94
C GLY A 225 -9.02 -6.15 13.92
N ALA A 226 -7.82 -6.48 14.40
CA ALA A 226 -7.37 -7.87 14.53
C ALA A 226 -8.26 -8.66 15.50
N ASP A 227 -8.88 -9.74 15.02
CA ASP A 227 -9.70 -10.65 15.84
C ASP A 227 -8.82 -11.65 16.62
N HIS A 228 -7.68 -12.02 16.03
CA HIS A 228 -6.67 -12.88 16.64
C HIS A 228 -5.26 -12.30 16.47
N VAL A 229 -4.42 -12.40 17.50
CA VAL A 229 -3.06 -11.83 17.47
C VAL A 229 -2.05 -12.85 17.99
N PHE A 230 -0.96 -13.02 17.27
CA PHE A 230 0.14 -13.95 17.58
C PHE A 230 1.49 -13.23 17.60
N ASP A 231 2.41 -13.72 18.44
CA ASP A 231 3.81 -13.28 18.42
C ASP A 231 4.53 -13.95 17.24
N TYR A 232 5.07 -13.17 16.30
CA TYR A 232 5.77 -13.76 15.15
C TYR A 232 7.08 -14.48 15.54
N SER A 233 7.61 -14.21 16.75
CA SER A 233 8.82 -14.85 17.26
C SER A 233 8.57 -16.20 17.93
N ASP A 234 7.31 -16.51 18.26
CA ASP A 234 6.92 -17.80 18.79
C ASP A 234 6.97 -18.87 17.67
N PRO A 235 7.81 -19.93 17.80
CA PRO A 235 7.90 -20.99 16.81
C PRO A 235 6.58 -21.77 16.62
N GLU A 236 5.66 -21.71 17.59
CA GLU A 236 4.35 -22.35 17.52
C GLU A 236 3.29 -21.49 16.80
N THR A 237 3.57 -20.24 16.47
CA THR A 237 2.61 -19.37 15.76
C THR A 237 2.00 -20.01 14.50
N PRO A 238 2.77 -20.64 13.59
CA PRO A 238 2.20 -21.35 12.45
C PRO A 238 1.26 -22.49 12.86
N SER A 239 1.60 -23.26 13.90
CA SER A 239 0.79 -24.40 14.36
C SER A 239 -0.50 -23.93 15.02
N ALA A 240 -0.42 -22.87 15.82
CA ALA A 240 -1.56 -22.23 16.46
C ALA A 240 -2.55 -21.63 15.45
N ILE A 241 -2.05 -20.95 14.40
CA ILE A 241 -2.90 -20.42 13.32
C ILE A 241 -3.57 -21.56 12.54
N ARG A 242 -2.86 -22.65 12.23
CA ARG A 242 -3.48 -23.82 11.59
C ARG A 242 -4.58 -24.42 12.47
N LYS A 243 -4.36 -24.53 13.78
CA LYS A 243 -5.36 -25.03 14.73
C LYS A 243 -6.59 -24.12 14.77
N LEU A 244 -6.39 -22.81 14.89
CA LEU A 244 -7.45 -21.80 14.89
C LEU A 244 -8.33 -21.90 13.64
N THR A 245 -7.71 -22.06 12.48
CA THR A 245 -8.39 -22.08 11.18
C THR A 245 -8.83 -23.48 10.74
N ALA A 246 -8.75 -24.48 11.62
CA ALA A 246 -8.99 -25.89 11.29
C ALA A 246 -8.23 -26.38 10.03
N GLY A 247 -7.06 -25.81 9.78
CA GLY A 247 -6.22 -26.10 8.62
C GLY A 247 -6.77 -25.59 7.28
N ALA A 248 -7.65 -24.59 7.31
CA ALA A 248 -8.31 -24.02 6.13
C ALA A 248 -7.82 -22.61 5.72
N LEU A 249 -6.86 -22.01 6.45
CA LEU A 249 -6.31 -20.69 6.06
C LEU A 249 -5.81 -20.70 4.62
N SER A 250 -6.36 -19.81 3.79
CA SER A 250 -6.08 -19.75 2.35
C SER A 250 -5.64 -18.36 1.86
N PHE A 251 -5.70 -17.33 2.72
CA PHE A 251 -5.37 -15.95 2.37
C PHE A 251 -4.36 -15.38 3.35
N VAL A 252 -3.18 -15.00 2.83
CA VAL A 252 -2.09 -14.44 3.65
C VAL A 252 -1.51 -13.21 2.97
N LEU A 253 -1.50 -12.09 3.70
CA LEU A 253 -0.77 -10.88 3.35
C LEU A 253 0.49 -10.79 4.23
N ASN A 254 1.66 -10.75 3.61
CA ASN A 254 2.94 -10.61 4.28
C ASN A 254 3.51 -9.20 4.05
N CYS A 255 3.51 -8.39 5.10
CA CYS A 255 4.01 -7.02 5.10
C CYS A 255 5.51 -6.86 5.39
N ILE A 256 6.27 -7.97 5.48
CA ILE A 256 7.70 -7.96 5.86
C ILE A 256 8.59 -8.56 4.75
N SER A 257 8.17 -9.69 4.16
CA SER A 257 8.82 -10.31 2.99
C SER A 257 10.24 -10.87 3.19
N ASP A 258 10.72 -11.05 4.41
CA ASP A 258 11.99 -11.73 4.71
C ASP A 258 11.85 -13.27 4.80
N HIS A 259 12.97 -14.00 4.93
CA HIS A 259 12.92 -15.47 5.04
C HIS A 259 12.06 -15.98 6.21
N HIS A 260 12.10 -15.30 7.36
CA HIS A 260 11.35 -15.73 8.55
C HIS A 260 9.84 -15.59 8.34
N SER A 261 9.41 -14.43 7.83
CA SER A 261 8.01 -14.16 7.51
C SER A 261 7.47 -15.11 6.45
N ILE A 262 8.26 -15.43 5.41
CA ILE A 262 7.89 -16.42 4.39
C ILE A 262 7.69 -17.80 5.01
N ALA A 263 8.61 -18.25 5.87
CA ALA A 263 8.50 -19.55 6.54
C ALA A 263 7.25 -19.62 7.43
N VAL A 264 6.98 -18.59 8.24
CA VAL A 264 5.79 -18.52 9.09
C VAL A 264 4.50 -18.51 8.25
N CYS A 265 4.46 -17.73 7.17
CA CYS A 265 3.30 -17.65 6.28
C CYS A 265 3.01 -18.99 5.59
N HIS A 266 4.01 -19.64 5.00
CA HIS A 266 3.86 -20.97 4.37
C HIS A 266 3.44 -22.03 5.38
N GLY A 267 3.98 -21.93 6.61
CA GLY A 267 3.58 -22.78 7.72
C GLY A 267 2.10 -22.59 8.07
N ALA A 268 1.64 -21.36 8.24
CA ALA A 268 0.27 -21.06 8.65
C ALA A 268 -0.80 -21.53 7.63
N ILE A 269 -0.48 -21.54 6.33
CA ILE A 269 -1.43 -21.88 5.26
C ILE A 269 -1.91 -23.34 5.35
N GLY A 270 -3.21 -23.54 5.18
CA GLY A 270 -3.87 -24.84 5.19
C GLY A 270 -3.33 -25.82 4.13
N ARG A 271 -3.54 -27.13 4.33
CA ARG A 271 -2.94 -28.18 3.48
C ARG A 271 -3.30 -28.09 1.99
N LEU A 272 -4.49 -27.55 1.69
CA LEU A 272 -5.00 -27.39 0.32
C LEU A 272 -4.33 -26.25 -0.45
N GLY A 273 -3.49 -25.45 0.21
CA GLY A 273 -2.84 -24.30 -0.40
C GLY A 273 -3.62 -23.02 -0.21
N GLY A 274 -3.29 -22.00 -0.98
CA GLY A 274 -3.85 -20.67 -0.84
C GLY A 274 -3.07 -19.62 -1.62
N ARG A 275 -3.41 -18.35 -1.40
CA ARG A 275 -2.73 -17.19 -1.95
C ARG A 275 -1.89 -16.52 -0.85
N LEU A 276 -0.61 -16.32 -1.13
CA LEU A 276 0.32 -15.58 -0.29
C LEU A 276 0.82 -14.37 -1.07
N ILE A 277 0.50 -13.18 -0.59
CA ILE A 277 0.96 -11.92 -1.20
C ILE A 277 2.02 -11.30 -0.31
N THR A 278 3.19 -11.01 -0.87
CA THR A 278 4.24 -10.24 -0.21
C THR A 278 4.24 -8.82 -0.75
N LEU A 279 4.61 -7.84 0.06
CA LEU A 279 4.65 -6.46 -0.43
C LEU A 279 5.83 -6.20 -1.36
N GLU A 280 6.90 -6.98 -1.22
CA GLU A 280 8.13 -6.85 -2.00
C GLU A 280 8.55 -8.24 -2.53
N VAL A 281 9.52 -8.23 -3.44
CA VAL A 281 10.18 -9.46 -3.94
C VAL A 281 10.70 -10.27 -2.74
N PRO A 282 10.23 -11.51 -2.53
CA PRO A 282 10.74 -12.36 -1.48
C PRO A 282 12.19 -12.78 -1.79
N PRO A 283 13.05 -13.02 -0.78
CA PRO A 283 14.38 -13.55 -1.03
C PRO A 283 14.31 -14.92 -1.71
N GLU A 284 15.37 -15.30 -2.42
CA GLU A 284 15.49 -16.66 -2.97
C GLU A 284 15.34 -17.72 -1.85
N PRO A 285 14.70 -18.87 -2.10
CA PRO A 285 14.60 -19.93 -1.12
C PRO A 285 15.99 -20.36 -0.62
N ARG A 286 16.14 -20.57 0.69
CA ARG A 286 17.38 -21.15 1.23
C ARG A 286 17.53 -22.59 0.77
N SER A 287 18.77 -23.11 0.78
CA SER A 287 19.00 -24.54 0.51
C SER A 287 18.16 -25.41 1.44
N GLY A 288 17.35 -26.30 0.85
CA GLY A 288 16.42 -27.18 1.58
C GLY A 288 15.06 -26.55 1.95
N GLU A 289 14.86 -25.25 1.73
CA GLU A 289 13.58 -24.57 1.93
C GLU A 289 12.61 -24.98 0.82
N LYS A 290 11.60 -25.80 1.16
CA LYS A 290 10.58 -26.24 0.21
C LYS A 290 9.40 -25.28 0.22
N ARG A 291 9.23 -24.50 -0.84
CA ARG A 291 7.99 -23.76 -1.09
C ARG A 291 6.91 -24.72 -1.58
N ARG A 292 5.72 -24.62 -0.99
CA ARG A 292 4.61 -25.52 -1.32
C ARG A 292 4.00 -25.11 -2.66
N LYS A 293 4.01 -26.00 -3.66
CA LYS A 293 3.41 -25.76 -5.00
C LYS A 293 1.92 -25.38 -4.94
N ALA A 294 1.21 -25.81 -3.91
CA ALA A 294 -0.20 -25.46 -3.69
C ALA A 294 -0.40 -24.01 -3.20
N VAL A 295 0.67 -23.32 -2.77
CA VAL A 295 0.64 -21.91 -2.36
C VAL A 295 1.02 -21.06 -3.57
N LYS A 296 0.06 -20.31 -4.10
CA LYS A 296 0.30 -19.32 -5.15
C LYS A 296 0.87 -18.07 -4.48
N GLN A 297 2.15 -17.82 -4.69
CA GLN A 297 2.86 -16.69 -4.11
C GLN A 297 3.13 -15.60 -5.16
N PHE A 298 2.73 -14.37 -4.84
CA PHE A 298 2.92 -13.17 -5.65
C PHE A 298 3.49 -12.03 -4.79
N PHE A 299 4.06 -11.01 -5.44
CA PHE A 299 4.54 -9.79 -4.79
C PHE A 299 3.97 -8.54 -5.46
N ILE A 300 3.89 -7.43 -4.71
CA ILE A 300 3.38 -6.14 -5.21
C ILE A 300 4.49 -5.31 -5.85
N ASP A 301 5.58 -5.08 -5.12
CA ASP A 301 6.71 -4.27 -5.58
C ASP A 301 7.86 -5.16 -6.05
N GLY A 302 8.30 -4.96 -7.30
CA GLY A 302 9.38 -5.71 -7.94
C GLY A 302 9.32 -5.72 -9.47
N PRO A 303 10.35 -6.28 -10.14
CA PRO A 303 10.43 -6.29 -11.61
C PRO A 303 9.22 -6.98 -12.26
N SER A 304 8.67 -6.36 -13.31
CA SER A 304 7.48 -6.83 -14.04
C SER A 304 7.60 -8.25 -14.58
N ASP A 305 8.83 -8.68 -14.85
CA ASP A 305 9.12 -9.89 -15.62
C ASP A 305 9.07 -11.18 -14.77
N ASN A 306 8.88 -11.06 -13.44
CA ASN A 306 8.99 -12.16 -12.49
C ASN A 306 7.81 -12.28 -11.50
N ARG A 307 6.58 -11.88 -11.88
CA ARG A 307 5.41 -11.87 -10.97
C ARG A 307 5.04 -13.22 -10.31
N PHE A 308 5.65 -14.34 -10.73
CA PHE A 308 5.43 -15.66 -10.15
C PHE A 308 6.71 -16.24 -9.52
N TYR A 309 6.73 -16.42 -8.19
CA TYR A 309 7.84 -17.06 -7.47
C TYR A 309 7.64 -18.57 -7.23
N ALA A 310 6.71 -19.20 -7.95
CA ALA A 310 6.48 -20.64 -7.91
C ALA A 310 6.91 -21.28 -9.24
N ARG A 311 8.12 -21.84 -9.27
CA ARG A 311 8.46 -22.95 -10.18
C ARG A 311 8.62 -24.23 -9.34
#